data_AF-A0A844U1K4-F1
#
_entry.id   AF-A0A844U1K4-F1
#
_cell.length_a   1.000
_cell.length_b   1.000
_cell.length_c   1.000
_cell.angle_alpha   90.00
_cell.angle_beta   90.00
_cell.angle_gamma   90.00
#
_symmetry.space_group_name_H-M   'P 1'
#
loop_
_entity.id
_entity.type
_entity.pdbx_description
1 polymer ?
#
loop_
_entity_poly.entity_id
_entity_poly.type
_entity_poly.pdbx_seq_one_letter_code
_entity_poly.pdbx_strand_id
1 'polypeptide(L)'
;MYLLGCIRSKPIYGLPFVIDVFKNNYFKNASWANFGNEGEKPIIGKYIYHKLTPFRTFKLENTTLSAEVFELSHVNPQKSSAILIQNNDEYVLYFGDTGADRIEKSDNLNRIWEYIAPLVKNRNLQTILIEVSFPNSQPEDKLFGHLTPNLLNEELTKLAQYTDSQTLKDLNIIVTHLKPVGNQIETIKQELEQNNPLQVKYIFPEQGKKISL
;
A
#
# COMPACT_ATOMS: atom_id res chain seq x y z
N MET A 1 -25.56 34.01 -15.09
CA MET A 1 -25.93 33.20 -13.91
C MET A 1 -25.65 31.74 -14.24
N TYR A 2 -24.39 31.32 -14.12
CA TYR A 2 -24.02 29.92 -14.34
C TYR A 2 -24.47 29.13 -13.11
N LEU A 3 -25.27 28.09 -13.32
CA LEU A 3 -25.54 27.06 -12.32
C LEU A 3 -24.19 26.45 -11.93
N LEU A 4 -23.59 26.95 -10.84
CA LEU A 4 -22.60 26.25 -10.06
C LEU A 4 -23.30 25.01 -9.51
N GLY A 5 -23.38 23.94 -10.32
CA GLY A 5 -23.67 22.62 -9.82
C GLY A 5 -22.72 22.37 -8.66
N CYS A 6 -23.27 22.09 -7.47
CA CYS A 6 -22.50 21.88 -6.25
C CYS A 6 -21.26 21.04 -6.57
N ILE A 7 -20.08 21.66 -6.54
CA ILE A 7 -18.82 20.95 -6.73
C ILE A 7 -18.70 20.05 -5.51
N ARG A 8 -19.11 18.79 -5.66
CA ARG A 8 -18.98 17.80 -4.59
C ARG A 8 -17.50 17.72 -4.23
N SER A 9 -17.18 18.08 -3.00
CA SER A 9 -15.84 17.95 -2.45
C SER A 9 -15.40 16.49 -2.54
N LYS A 10 -14.11 16.30 -2.81
CA LYS A 10 -13.48 14.98 -2.89
C LYS A 10 -12.39 14.90 -1.84
N PRO A 11 -12.51 14.05 -0.81
CA PRO A 11 -11.47 13.95 0.21
C PRO A 11 -10.21 13.31 -0.39
N ILE A 12 -9.04 13.83 0.01
CA ILE A 12 -7.73 13.22 -0.21
C ILE A 12 -7.15 12.93 1.17
N TYR A 13 -7.08 11.64 1.49
CA TYR A 13 -6.47 11.14 2.71
C TYR A 13 -5.00 10.85 2.45
N GLY A 14 -4.11 11.33 3.31
CA GLY A 14 -2.69 11.07 3.16
C GLY A 14 -1.90 11.39 4.42
N LEU A 15 -0.75 10.75 4.55
CA LEU A 15 0.24 11.14 5.56
C LEU A 15 0.73 12.58 5.27
N PRO A 16 1.21 13.32 6.29
CA PRO A 16 1.58 14.72 6.13
C PRO A 16 2.55 14.98 4.98
N PHE A 17 3.57 14.12 4.80
CA PHE A 17 4.55 14.27 3.72
C PHE A 17 3.92 14.18 2.32
N VAL A 18 2.87 13.37 2.14
CA VAL A 18 2.14 13.25 0.87
C VAL A 18 1.34 14.53 0.61
N ILE A 19 0.61 15.00 1.62
CA ILE A 19 -0.20 16.22 1.53
C ILE A 19 0.68 17.45 1.26
N ASP A 20 1.87 17.51 1.85
CA ASP A 20 2.82 18.59 1.61
C ASP A 20 3.36 18.57 0.17
N VAL A 21 3.61 17.39 -0.42
CA VAL A 21 3.94 17.27 -1.85
C VAL A 21 2.79 17.79 -2.73
N PHE A 22 1.54 17.44 -2.43
CA PHE A 22 0.40 17.99 -3.15
C PHE A 22 0.36 19.52 -3.09
N LYS A 23 0.56 20.11 -1.91
CA LYS A 23 0.51 21.56 -1.71
C LYS A 23 1.68 22.30 -2.37
N ASN A 24 2.88 21.73 -2.29
CA ASN A 24 4.11 22.44 -2.64
C ASN A 24 4.59 22.15 -4.07
N ASN A 25 4.09 21.09 -4.71
CA ASN A 25 4.62 20.62 -5.99
C ASN A 25 3.54 20.40 -7.05
N TYR A 26 2.35 19.87 -6.71
CA TYR A 26 1.32 19.54 -7.71
C TYR A 26 0.24 20.63 -7.81
N PHE A 27 -0.49 20.89 -6.73
CA PHE A 27 -1.52 21.93 -6.66
C PHE A 27 -0.91 23.29 -6.31
N LYS A 28 0.11 23.64 -7.08
CA LYS A 28 0.87 24.88 -7.05
C LYS A 28 0.83 25.48 -8.44
N ASN A 29 0.62 26.78 -8.58
CA ASN A 29 0.28 27.41 -9.86
C ASN A 29 1.31 27.14 -10.97
N ALA A 30 2.57 26.92 -10.61
CA ALA A 30 3.63 26.56 -11.56
C ALA A 30 3.45 25.19 -12.23
N SER A 31 2.77 24.25 -11.55
CA SER A 31 2.55 22.88 -12.04
C SER A 31 1.09 22.67 -12.45
N TRP A 32 0.15 23.07 -11.60
CA TRP A 32 -1.28 22.91 -11.82
C TRP A 32 -2.08 23.89 -10.97
N ALA A 33 -3.28 24.28 -11.44
CA ALA A 33 -4.17 25.12 -10.63
C ALA A 33 -4.44 24.47 -9.27
N ASN A 34 -4.50 25.28 -8.19
CA ASN A 34 -4.68 24.74 -6.85
C ASN A 34 -6.13 24.24 -6.63
N PHE A 35 -6.36 22.97 -6.96
CA PHE A 35 -7.62 22.27 -6.68
C PHE A 35 -7.75 21.80 -5.22
N GLY A 36 -6.69 21.90 -4.41
CA GLY A 36 -6.72 21.64 -2.98
C GLY A 36 -7.53 22.66 -2.18
N ASN A 37 -7.65 22.42 -0.88
CA ASN A 37 -8.23 23.33 0.11
C ASN A 37 -7.17 24.09 0.92
N GLU A 38 -5.89 23.74 0.77
CA GLU A 38 -4.73 24.41 1.37
C GLU A 38 -3.70 24.77 0.28
N GLY A 39 -2.71 25.60 0.62
CA GLY A 39 -1.58 25.90 -0.27
C GLY A 39 -1.65 27.28 -0.92
N GLU A 40 -1.08 27.40 -2.12
CA GLU A 40 -0.96 28.67 -2.85
C GLU A 40 -2.33 29.19 -3.31
N LYS A 41 -2.54 30.51 -3.25
CA LYS A 41 -3.76 31.12 -3.81
C LYS A 41 -3.63 31.31 -5.33
N PRO A 42 -4.74 31.32 -6.09
CA PRO A 42 -6.13 31.12 -5.65
C PRO A 42 -6.46 29.65 -5.35
N ILE A 43 -7.24 29.41 -4.28
CA ILE A 43 -7.66 28.07 -3.85
C ILE A 43 -9.03 27.75 -4.44
N ILE A 44 -9.14 26.65 -5.20
CA ILE A 44 -10.41 26.19 -5.79
C ILE A 44 -11.22 25.34 -4.78
N GLY A 45 -10.56 24.60 -3.89
CA GLY A 45 -11.22 23.88 -2.79
C GLY A 45 -12.02 22.63 -3.21
N LYS A 46 -11.68 22.01 -4.34
CA LYS A 46 -12.36 20.79 -4.81
C LYS A 46 -11.90 19.55 -4.05
N TYR A 47 -10.60 19.46 -3.75
CA TYR A 47 -9.99 18.39 -2.97
C TYR A 47 -9.79 18.85 -1.54
N ILE A 48 -10.27 18.04 -0.58
CA ILE A 48 -10.18 18.34 0.85
C ILE A 48 -9.10 17.44 1.45
N TYR A 49 -8.01 18.03 1.95
CA TYR A 49 -6.94 17.26 2.57
C TYR A 49 -7.30 16.79 3.97
N HIS A 50 -7.17 15.49 4.21
CA HIS A 50 -7.19 14.86 5.52
C HIS A 50 -5.79 14.36 5.83
N LYS A 51 -5.06 15.10 6.67
CA LYS A 51 -3.75 14.69 7.16
C LYS A 51 -3.94 13.60 8.21
N LEU A 52 -3.45 12.42 7.90
CA LEU A 52 -3.61 11.23 8.74
C LEU A 52 -2.43 11.04 9.69
N THR A 53 -2.69 10.43 10.84
CA THR A 53 -1.66 9.97 11.78
C THR A 53 -1.52 8.45 11.61
N PRO A 54 -0.29 7.91 11.46
CA PRO A 54 -0.08 6.47 11.41
C PRO A 54 -0.69 5.74 12.62
N PHE A 55 -1.17 4.51 12.43
CA PHE A 55 -1.77 3.66 13.49
C PHE A 55 -2.99 4.29 14.19
N ARG A 56 -3.71 5.19 13.50
CA ARG A 56 -4.92 5.82 14.02
C ARG A 56 -6.10 5.58 13.10
N THR A 57 -7.15 4.97 13.63
CA THR A 57 -8.37 4.68 12.88
C THR A 57 -9.11 5.98 12.52
N PHE A 58 -9.62 6.04 11.29
CA PHE A 58 -10.52 7.08 10.80
C PHE A 58 -11.65 6.48 9.96
N LYS A 59 -12.72 7.24 9.74
CA LYS A 59 -13.84 6.83 8.88
C LYS A 59 -13.66 7.38 7.47
N LEU A 60 -13.93 6.54 6.46
CA LEU A 60 -13.93 6.96 5.07
C LEU A 60 -15.27 7.60 4.74
N GLU A 61 -15.25 8.92 4.48
CA GLU A 61 -16.45 9.71 4.19
C GLU A 61 -17.32 9.07 3.09
N ASN A 62 -18.65 9.07 3.33
CA ASN A 62 -19.66 8.50 2.43
C ASN A 62 -19.57 6.98 2.23
N THR A 63 -18.94 6.25 3.14
CA THR A 63 -18.89 4.78 3.14
C THR A 63 -19.13 4.22 4.55
N THR A 64 -19.33 2.91 4.68
CA THR A 64 -19.36 2.23 5.98
C THR A 64 -17.96 1.89 6.51
N LEU A 65 -16.92 2.15 5.72
CA LEU A 65 -15.56 1.69 5.95
C LEU A 65 -14.84 2.54 6.99
N SER A 66 -14.01 1.90 7.82
CA SER A 66 -12.92 2.55 8.55
C SER A 66 -11.59 2.22 7.88
N ALA A 67 -10.57 3.03 8.16
CA ALA A 67 -9.22 2.71 7.74
C ALA A 67 -8.18 3.21 8.75
N GLU A 68 -6.99 2.64 8.63
CA GLU A 68 -5.75 3.07 9.27
C GLU A 68 -4.67 3.17 8.21
N VAL A 69 -3.70 4.06 8.40
CA VAL A 69 -2.54 4.17 7.51
C VAL A 69 -1.25 3.90 8.25
N PHE A 70 -0.24 3.46 7.52
CA PHE A 70 1.10 3.21 8.03
C PHE A 70 2.13 3.85 7.11
N GLU A 71 3.27 4.22 7.67
CA GLU A 71 4.42 4.68 6.91
C GLU A 71 5.20 3.48 6.35
N LEU A 72 5.67 3.58 5.11
CA LEU A 72 6.52 2.58 4.46
C LEU A 72 7.82 3.21 3.99
N SER A 73 8.84 2.39 3.78
CA SER A 73 10.14 2.78 3.24
C SER A 73 10.17 2.58 1.72
N HIS A 74 10.56 3.62 0.97
CA HIS A 74 10.66 3.57 -0.48
C HIS A 74 11.86 4.40 -0.96
N VAL A 75 13.08 3.92 -0.68
CA VAL A 75 14.37 4.62 -0.86
C VAL A 75 14.55 5.77 0.12
N ASN A 76 15.39 5.61 1.15
CA ASN A 76 15.68 6.70 2.11
C ASN A 76 16.18 7.99 1.39
N PRO A 77 15.59 9.19 1.64
CA PRO A 77 14.55 9.52 2.64
C PRO A 77 13.10 9.50 2.13
N GLN A 78 12.86 9.05 0.90
CA GLN A 78 11.52 8.87 0.37
C GLN A 78 10.75 7.78 1.13
N LYS A 79 9.44 8.00 1.20
CA LYS A 79 8.49 7.23 2.00
C LYS A 79 7.28 6.90 1.15
N SER A 80 6.58 5.84 1.55
CA SER A 80 5.32 5.41 0.95
C SER A 80 4.29 5.19 2.06
N SER A 81 3.15 4.60 1.74
CA SER A 81 2.08 4.34 2.71
C SER A 81 1.39 3.02 2.45
N ALA A 82 1.02 2.34 3.53
CA ALA A 82 0.04 1.26 3.51
C ALA A 82 -1.28 1.74 4.11
N ILE A 83 -2.38 1.10 3.72
CA ILE A 83 -3.71 1.33 4.29
C ILE A 83 -4.35 0.00 4.69
N LEU A 84 -4.77 -0.10 5.94
CA LEU A 84 -5.63 -1.17 6.44
C LEU A 84 -7.07 -0.70 6.39
N ILE A 85 -7.89 -1.31 5.54
CA ILE A 85 -9.30 -0.98 5.37
C ILE A 85 -10.12 -2.01 6.14
N GLN A 86 -11.12 -1.54 6.88
CA GLN A 86 -12.03 -2.36 7.68
C GLN A 86 -13.47 -2.21 7.18
N ASN A 87 -14.16 -3.32 7.04
CA ASN A 87 -15.61 -3.40 6.92
C ASN A 87 -16.14 -4.43 7.92
N ASN A 88 -16.86 -3.98 8.96
CA ASN A 88 -17.21 -4.82 10.11
C ASN A 88 -15.95 -5.46 10.73
N ASP A 89 -15.89 -6.79 10.83
CA ASP A 89 -14.75 -7.53 11.38
C ASP A 89 -13.80 -8.06 10.29
N GLU A 90 -13.95 -7.60 9.05
CA GLU A 90 -13.13 -8.01 7.92
C GLU A 90 -12.17 -6.90 7.51
N TYR A 91 -10.93 -7.28 7.23
CA TYR A 91 -9.84 -6.37 6.93
C TYR A 91 -9.14 -6.72 5.63
N VAL A 92 -8.72 -5.67 4.92
CA VAL A 92 -7.82 -5.76 3.76
C VAL A 92 -6.68 -4.78 3.96
N LEU A 93 -5.45 -5.25 3.78
CA LEU A 93 -4.24 -4.43 3.89
C LEU A 93 -3.65 -4.19 2.50
N TYR A 94 -3.52 -2.94 2.08
CA TYR A 94 -2.91 -2.56 0.80
C TYR A 94 -1.61 -1.80 1.07
N PHE A 95 -0.49 -2.31 0.57
CA PHE A 95 0.80 -1.63 0.56
C PHE A 95 0.97 -0.87 -0.77
N GLY A 96 1.36 0.41 -0.69
CA GLY A 96 2.01 1.06 -1.82
C GLY A 96 3.40 0.48 -2.07
N ASP A 97 4.16 1.10 -2.97
CA ASP A 97 5.54 0.69 -3.26
C ASP A 97 6.37 0.67 -1.97
N THR A 98 7.17 -0.37 -1.77
CA THR A 98 7.94 -0.55 -0.54
C THR A 98 9.14 -1.47 -0.74
N GLY A 99 10.24 -1.16 -0.04
CA GLY A 99 11.39 -2.05 0.07
C GLY A 99 11.32 -2.92 1.32
N ALA A 100 12.07 -4.02 1.34
CA ALA A 100 12.21 -4.86 2.53
C ALA A 100 13.01 -4.13 3.61
N ASP A 101 12.64 -4.33 4.88
CA ASP A 101 13.23 -3.58 6.01
C ASP A 101 14.75 -3.77 6.11
N ARG A 102 15.26 -4.97 5.79
CA ARG A 102 16.69 -5.26 5.75
C ARG A 102 17.44 -4.41 4.71
N ILE A 103 16.83 -4.18 3.56
CA ILE A 103 17.42 -3.42 2.45
C ILE A 103 17.33 -1.92 2.71
N GLU A 104 16.16 -1.47 3.16
CA GLU A 104 15.88 -0.06 3.45
C GLU A 104 16.49 0.41 4.78
N LYS A 105 16.98 -0.53 5.61
CA LYS A 105 17.54 -0.29 6.95
C LYS A 105 16.53 0.40 7.86
N SER A 106 15.29 -0.10 7.83
CA SER A 106 14.15 0.36 8.62
C SER A 106 13.49 -0.79 9.39
N ASP A 107 12.43 -0.48 10.14
CA ASP A 107 11.56 -1.41 10.85
C ASP A 107 10.07 -1.20 10.51
N ASN A 108 9.78 -0.48 9.41
CA ASN A 108 8.44 -0.05 9.05
C ASN A 108 7.53 -1.23 8.73
N LEU A 109 8.00 -2.22 7.96
CA LEU A 109 7.22 -3.41 7.65
C LEU A 109 7.05 -4.29 8.88
N ASN A 110 8.11 -4.49 9.66
CA ASN A 110 8.07 -5.30 10.88
C ASN A 110 7.05 -4.78 11.90
N ARG A 111 6.97 -3.46 12.08
CA ARG A 111 5.95 -2.82 12.94
C ARG A 111 4.53 -3.06 12.45
N ILE A 112 4.31 -3.08 11.13
CA ILE A 112 3.01 -3.43 10.55
C ILE A 112 2.71 -4.92 10.79
N TRP A 113 3.69 -5.81 10.58
CA TRP A 113 3.54 -7.26 10.82
C TRP A 113 3.13 -7.58 12.26
N GLU A 114 3.82 -6.99 13.24
CA GLU A 114 3.45 -7.12 14.65
C GLU A 114 2.02 -6.61 14.91
N TYR A 115 1.68 -5.45 14.34
CA TYR A 115 0.37 -4.81 14.53
C TYR A 115 -0.78 -5.64 13.97
N ILE A 116 -0.62 -6.24 12.79
CA ILE A 116 -1.69 -7.00 12.11
C ILE A 116 -1.73 -8.48 12.51
N ALA A 117 -0.73 -9.00 13.23
CA ALA A 117 -0.68 -10.40 13.62
C ALA A 117 -1.95 -10.92 14.33
N PRO A 118 -2.60 -10.17 15.24
CA PRO A 118 -3.87 -10.60 15.83
C PRO A 118 -4.99 -10.78 14.79
N LEU A 119 -5.04 -9.93 13.76
CA LEU A 119 -6.05 -10.02 12.69
C LEU A 119 -5.84 -11.27 11.83
N VAL A 120 -4.59 -11.66 11.60
CA VAL A 120 -4.23 -12.88 10.88
C VAL A 120 -4.61 -14.12 11.72
N LYS A 121 -4.24 -14.15 13.00
CA LYS A 121 -4.59 -15.24 13.94
C LYS A 121 -6.09 -15.48 14.02
N ASN A 122 -6.86 -14.41 14.08
CA ASN A 122 -8.32 -14.47 14.20
C ASN A 122 -9.04 -14.66 12.86
N ARG A 123 -8.29 -14.76 11.73
CA ARG A 123 -8.83 -14.83 10.36
C ARG A 123 -9.70 -13.63 9.97
N ASN A 124 -9.48 -12.48 10.61
CA ASN A 124 -10.13 -11.22 10.27
C ASN A 124 -9.47 -10.54 9.05
N LEU A 125 -8.15 -10.70 8.89
CA LEU A 125 -7.43 -10.21 7.71
C LEU A 125 -7.65 -11.13 6.52
N GLN A 126 -8.46 -10.68 5.55
CA GLN A 126 -8.84 -11.49 4.39
C GLN A 126 -7.77 -11.49 3.30
N THR A 127 -7.05 -10.38 3.13
CA THR A 127 -6.13 -10.19 2.01
C THR A 127 -5.06 -9.17 2.33
N ILE A 128 -3.83 -9.44 1.87
CA ILE A 128 -2.75 -8.47 1.75
C ILE A 128 -2.50 -8.21 0.27
N LEU A 129 -2.49 -6.94 -0.13
CA LEU A 129 -2.01 -6.50 -1.44
C LEU A 129 -0.64 -5.88 -1.25
N ILE A 130 0.39 -6.42 -1.91
CA ILE A 130 1.77 -5.96 -1.77
C ILE A 130 2.52 -6.11 -3.08
N GLU A 131 3.44 -5.19 -3.33
CA GLU A 131 4.20 -5.18 -4.57
C GLU A 131 5.24 -6.29 -4.66
N VAL A 132 5.52 -6.74 -5.89
CA VAL A 132 6.75 -7.45 -6.23
C VAL A 132 7.18 -6.96 -7.60
N SER A 133 8.04 -5.94 -7.64
CA SER A 133 8.35 -5.25 -8.88
C SER A 133 9.43 -5.91 -9.74
N PHE A 134 10.29 -6.76 -9.16
CA PHE A 134 11.47 -7.31 -9.83
C PHE A 134 11.62 -8.83 -9.61
N PRO A 135 12.17 -9.58 -10.59
CA PRO A 135 12.53 -10.98 -10.38
C PRO A 135 13.71 -11.11 -9.41
N ASN A 136 13.93 -12.30 -8.87
CA ASN A 136 15.04 -12.59 -7.94
C ASN A 136 16.43 -12.38 -8.57
N SER A 137 16.54 -12.36 -9.89
CA SER A 137 17.79 -12.08 -10.61
C SER A 137 18.20 -10.60 -10.57
N GLN A 138 17.29 -9.69 -10.18
CA GLN A 138 17.60 -8.27 -9.99
C GLN A 138 18.53 -8.10 -8.77
N PRO A 139 19.71 -7.44 -8.92
CA PRO A 139 20.59 -7.16 -7.80
C PRO A 139 19.92 -6.30 -6.73
N GLU A 140 20.13 -6.62 -5.44
CA GLU A 140 19.49 -5.93 -4.31
C GLU A 140 19.82 -4.42 -4.28
N ASP A 141 21.02 -4.02 -4.72
CA ASP A 141 21.45 -2.61 -4.82
C ASP A 141 20.77 -1.82 -5.95
N LYS A 142 19.97 -2.49 -6.78
CA LYS A 142 19.24 -1.91 -7.91
C LYS A 142 17.73 -2.15 -7.80
N LEU A 143 17.23 -2.33 -6.58
CA LEU A 143 15.80 -2.46 -6.33
C LEU A 143 15.08 -1.14 -6.18
N PHE A 144 15.78 -0.06 -5.80
CA PHE A 144 15.17 1.28 -5.65
C PHE A 144 13.88 1.26 -4.82
N GLY A 145 13.92 0.63 -3.64
CA GLY A 145 12.77 0.58 -2.73
C GLY A 145 11.67 -0.39 -3.16
N HIS A 146 12.00 -1.51 -3.82
CA HIS A 146 11.01 -2.48 -4.29
C HIS A 146 11.35 -3.91 -3.87
N LEU A 147 10.37 -4.81 -3.97
CA LEU A 147 10.53 -6.21 -3.59
C LEU A 147 10.84 -7.14 -4.77
N THR A 148 11.53 -8.23 -4.44
CA THR A 148 11.62 -9.47 -5.24
C THR A 148 10.81 -10.58 -4.57
N PRO A 149 10.52 -11.71 -5.24
CA PRO A 149 9.87 -12.86 -4.62
C PRO A 149 10.54 -13.34 -3.33
N ASN A 150 11.87 -13.41 -3.31
CA ASN A 150 12.61 -13.82 -2.11
C ASN A 150 12.46 -12.82 -0.96
N LEU A 151 12.45 -11.52 -1.26
CA LEU A 151 12.24 -10.49 -0.24
C LEU A 151 10.80 -10.50 0.29
N LEU A 152 9.79 -10.75 -0.56
CA LEU A 152 8.43 -10.94 -0.10
C LEU A 152 8.33 -12.15 0.85
N ASN A 153 8.96 -13.28 0.50
CA ASN A 153 9.01 -14.45 1.39
C ASN A 153 9.73 -14.15 2.71
N GLU A 154 10.80 -13.35 2.69
CA GLU A 154 11.49 -12.88 3.90
C GLU A 154 10.52 -12.10 4.81
N GLU A 155 9.78 -11.14 4.25
CA GLU A 155 8.82 -10.32 4.99
C GLU A 155 7.63 -11.13 5.53
N LEU A 156 7.06 -12.04 4.73
CA LEU A 156 5.99 -12.93 5.19
C LEU A 156 6.49 -13.91 6.27
N THR A 157 7.77 -14.30 6.23
CA THR A 157 8.37 -15.11 7.30
C THR A 157 8.48 -14.32 8.60
N LYS A 158 8.74 -13.01 8.54
CA LYS A 158 8.69 -12.13 9.75
C LYS A 158 7.26 -12.05 10.30
N LEU A 159 6.24 -11.90 9.45
CA LEU A 159 4.84 -11.99 9.90
C LEU A 159 4.55 -13.35 10.58
N ALA A 160 5.05 -14.45 10.03
CA ALA A 160 4.90 -15.77 10.63
C ALA A 160 5.58 -15.91 12.01
N GLN A 161 6.56 -15.07 12.37
CA GLN A 161 7.12 -15.06 13.73
C GLN A 161 6.14 -14.51 14.78
N TYR A 162 5.21 -13.64 14.36
CA TYR A 162 4.18 -13.08 15.24
C TYR A 162 2.90 -13.93 15.29
N THR A 163 2.67 -14.79 14.30
CA THR A 163 1.49 -15.66 14.20
C THR A 163 1.74 -17.14 14.44
N ASP A 164 2.78 -17.69 13.82
CA ASP A 164 3.02 -19.05 13.31
C ASP A 164 2.78 -19.21 11.80
N SER A 165 3.58 -20.06 11.15
CA SER A 165 3.55 -20.28 9.68
C SER A 165 2.26 -20.94 9.21
N GLN A 166 1.62 -21.75 10.05
CA GLN A 166 0.42 -22.49 9.68
C GLN A 166 -0.80 -21.56 9.57
N THR A 167 -0.80 -20.46 10.31
CA THR A 167 -1.84 -19.42 10.26
C THR A 167 -1.82 -18.66 8.93
N LEU A 168 -0.65 -18.54 8.27
CA LEU A 168 -0.52 -17.87 6.98
C LEU A 168 -0.97 -18.74 5.80
N LYS A 169 -1.09 -20.06 6.01
CA LYS A 169 -1.56 -20.95 4.96
C LYS A 169 -2.92 -20.49 4.43
N ASP A 170 -3.06 -20.46 3.10
CA ASP A 170 -4.24 -20.02 2.37
C ASP A 170 -4.59 -18.51 2.51
N LEU A 171 -3.77 -17.71 3.20
CA LEU A 171 -3.93 -16.25 3.23
C LEU A 171 -3.78 -15.69 1.81
N ASN A 172 -4.74 -14.87 1.36
CA ASN A 172 -4.68 -14.26 0.03
C ASN A 172 -3.60 -13.17 -0.01
N ILE A 173 -2.65 -13.33 -0.94
CA ILE A 173 -1.64 -12.32 -1.26
C ILE A 173 -1.86 -11.87 -2.70
N ILE A 174 -2.38 -10.67 -2.90
CA ILE A 174 -2.50 -10.07 -4.25
C ILE A 174 -1.19 -9.36 -4.56
N VAL A 175 -0.51 -9.82 -5.61
CA VAL A 175 0.78 -9.28 -6.02
C VAL A 175 0.54 -8.08 -6.94
N THR A 176 0.88 -6.88 -6.47
CA THR A 176 0.66 -5.63 -7.20
C THR A 176 1.94 -5.10 -7.84
N HIS A 177 1.82 -4.02 -8.64
CA HIS A 177 2.93 -3.23 -9.15
C HIS A 177 4.01 -4.01 -9.96
N LEU A 178 3.59 -5.08 -10.64
CA LEU A 178 4.44 -5.83 -11.56
C LEU A 178 4.86 -4.94 -12.75
N LYS A 179 6.17 -4.76 -12.97
CA LYS A 179 6.70 -3.91 -14.04
C LYS A 179 6.67 -4.65 -15.40
N PRO A 180 6.03 -4.10 -16.46
CA PRO A 180 5.87 -4.79 -17.74
C PRO A 180 7.14 -4.68 -18.60
N VAL A 181 8.22 -5.33 -18.18
CA VAL A 181 9.51 -5.34 -18.88
C VAL A 181 9.85 -6.76 -19.32
N GLY A 182 9.87 -7.00 -20.63
CA GLY A 182 10.19 -8.32 -21.18
C GLY A 182 9.28 -9.41 -20.61
N ASN A 183 9.89 -10.50 -20.13
CA ASN A 183 9.22 -11.64 -19.49
C ASN A 183 9.25 -11.58 -17.95
N GLN A 184 9.55 -10.43 -17.35
CA GLN A 184 9.75 -10.34 -15.89
C GLN A 184 8.48 -10.68 -15.11
N ILE A 185 7.30 -10.33 -15.64
CA ILE A 185 6.03 -10.63 -14.99
C ILE A 185 5.85 -12.15 -14.86
N GLU A 186 6.06 -12.90 -15.94
CA GLU A 186 5.97 -14.36 -15.94
C GLU A 186 7.02 -14.97 -15.02
N THR A 187 8.26 -14.47 -15.04
CA THR A 187 9.33 -14.92 -14.15
C THR A 187 8.97 -14.72 -12.68
N ILE A 188 8.48 -13.53 -12.29
CA ILE A 188 8.08 -13.22 -10.91
C ILE A 188 6.97 -14.17 -10.45
N LYS A 189 5.95 -14.40 -11.28
CA LYS A 189 4.86 -15.34 -10.98
C LYS A 189 5.40 -16.74 -10.71
N GLN A 190 6.26 -17.24 -11.60
CA GLN A 190 6.88 -18.56 -11.47
C GLN A 190 7.74 -18.66 -10.20
N GLU A 191 8.56 -17.66 -9.91
CA GLU A 191 9.43 -17.64 -8.72
C GLU A 191 8.62 -17.66 -7.42
N LEU A 192 7.52 -16.90 -7.36
CA LEU A 192 6.60 -16.90 -6.22
C LEU A 192 5.91 -18.25 -6.03
N GLU A 193 5.40 -18.85 -7.12
CA GLU A 193 4.70 -20.13 -7.06
C GLU A 193 5.64 -21.30 -6.73
N GLN A 194 6.87 -21.29 -7.25
CA GLN A 194 7.87 -22.34 -7.01
C GLN A 194 8.48 -22.27 -5.61
N ASN A 195 8.59 -21.08 -5.02
CA ASN A 195 9.10 -20.86 -3.67
C ASN A 195 8.03 -20.23 -2.78
N ASN A 196 7.05 -21.03 -2.36
CA ASN A 196 5.96 -20.62 -1.46
C ASN A 196 5.98 -21.45 -0.15
N PRO A 197 6.97 -21.26 0.74
CA PRO A 197 7.13 -22.08 1.93
C PRO A 197 5.97 -21.95 2.93
N LEU A 198 5.29 -20.80 2.92
CA LEU A 198 4.17 -20.49 3.81
C LEU A 198 2.81 -20.94 3.25
N GLN A 199 2.78 -21.50 2.02
CA GLN A 199 1.56 -21.95 1.35
C GLN A 199 0.48 -20.85 1.32
N VAL A 200 0.88 -19.59 1.11
CA VAL A 200 -0.07 -18.49 0.89
C VAL A 200 -0.73 -18.64 -0.48
N LYS A 201 -1.89 -18.03 -0.67
CA LYS A 201 -2.57 -18.03 -1.97
C LYS A 201 -2.22 -16.77 -2.75
N TYR A 202 -1.27 -16.90 -3.68
CA TYR A 202 -0.96 -15.81 -4.59
C TYR A 202 -2.10 -15.57 -5.59
N ILE A 203 -2.43 -14.30 -5.77
CA ILE A 203 -3.42 -13.82 -6.74
C ILE A 203 -2.74 -12.76 -7.60
N PHE A 204 -2.79 -12.93 -8.92
CA PHE A 204 -2.22 -11.97 -9.86
C PHE A 204 -3.35 -11.16 -10.51
N PRO A 205 -3.50 -9.86 -10.18
CA PRO A 205 -4.61 -9.05 -10.65
C PRO A 205 -4.50 -8.79 -12.16
N GLU A 206 -5.65 -8.76 -12.83
CA GLU A 206 -5.78 -8.34 -14.22
C GLU A 206 -6.38 -6.94 -14.29
N GLN A 207 -5.77 -6.06 -15.09
CA GLN A 207 -6.25 -4.69 -15.27
C GLN A 207 -7.71 -4.69 -15.74
N GLY A 208 -8.56 -3.94 -15.03
CA GLY A 208 -10.00 -3.81 -15.34
C GLY A 208 -10.87 -5.01 -14.92
N LYS A 209 -10.31 -6.01 -14.25
CA LYS A 209 -11.09 -7.13 -13.67
C LYS A 209 -11.38 -6.89 -12.21
N LYS A 210 -12.63 -7.15 -11.80
CA LYS A 210 -13.02 -7.15 -10.40
C LYS A 210 -12.47 -8.41 -9.71
N ILE A 211 -11.86 -8.22 -8.55
CA ILE A 211 -11.54 -9.30 -7.62
C ILE A 211 -12.60 -9.24 -6.50
N SER A 212 -13.19 -10.38 -6.17
CA SER A 212 -14.08 -10.49 -5.01
C SER A 212 -13.27 -11.11 -3.88
N LEU A 213 -13.15 -10.36 -2.79
CA LEU A 213 -12.45 -10.73 -1.57
C LEU A 213 -13.46 -11.24 -0.55
#